data_AF-A0A9X0WNM5-F1
#
_entry.id   AF-A0A9X0WNM5-F1
#
_cell.length_a   1.000
_cell.length_b   1.000
_cell.length_c   1.000
_cell.angle_alpha   90.00
_cell.angle_beta   90.00
_cell.angle_gamma   90.00
#
_symmetry.space_group_name_H-M   'P 1'
#
loop_
_entity.id
_entity.type
_entity.pdbx_description
1 polymer ?
#
loop_
_entity_poly.entity_id
_entity_poly.type
_entity_poly.pdbx_seq_one_letter_code
_entity_poly.pdbx_strand_id
1 'polypeptide(L)'
;MSTSVTNPIKKRLKKTILCYTLLTVFFFAGSRIYEHFSFGETSAFMHYLFLIPLIGGTLLVALQLFVKGLSRLSLNLWNSGVATLTAGALYRGIVNLSGRSTTMDQPYYYVGFAFLALALISLFFVRSIWVEKIT
;
A
#
# COMPACT_ATOMS: atom_id res chain seq x y z
N MET A 1 -4.57 -32.78 -19.35
CA MET A 1 -4.69 -31.33 -19.07
C MET A 1 -3.93 -31.06 -17.76
N SER A 2 -2.74 -30.46 -17.82
CA SER A 2 -1.84 -30.33 -16.67
C SER A 2 -2.29 -29.19 -15.77
N THR A 3 -2.99 -29.48 -14.68
CA THR A 3 -3.31 -28.50 -13.65
C THR A 3 -2.05 -28.25 -12.83
N SER A 4 -1.30 -27.22 -13.20
CA SER A 4 -0.20 -26.70 -12.37
C SER A 4 -0.76 -26.38 -10.98
N VAL A 5 -0.51 -27.26 -10.01
CA VAL A 5 -0.80 -27.11 -8.58
C VAL A 5 0.06 -25.98 -8.01
N THR A 6 -0.25 -24.76 -8.41
CA THR A 6 0.45 -23.57 -7.93
C THR A 6 -0.09 -23.26 -6.54
N ASN A 7 0.78 -23.32 -5.54
CA ASN A 7 0.42 -22.97 -4.17
C ASN A 7 -0.25 -21.57 -4.14
N PRO A 8 -1.51 -21.45 -3.67
CA PRO A 8 -2.27 -20.21 -3.73
C PRO A 8 -1.58 -19.05 -3.00
N ILE A 9 -0.78 -19.36 -1.97
CA ILE A 9 0.03 -18.37 -1.22
C ILE A 9 1.15 -17.82 -2.11
N LYS A 10 1.86 -18.68 -2.85
CA LYS A 10 2.93 -18.26 -3.78
C LYS A 10 2.37 -17.38 -4.91
N LYS A 11 1.20 -17.73 -5.46
CA LYS A 11 0.51 -16.93 -6.48
C LYS A 11 0.17 -15.54 -5.94
N ARG A 12 -0.36 -15.47 -4.72
CA ARG A 12 -0.73 -14.21 -4.06
C ARG A 12 0.49 -13.33 -3.79
N LEU A 13 1.56 -13.89 -3.22
CA LEU A 13 2.82 -13.18 -2.98
C LEU A 13 3.38 -12.57 -4.26
N LYS A 14 3.47 -13.34 -5.35
CA LYS A 14 3.93 -12.84 -6.65
C LYS A 14 3.08 -11.67 -7.15
N LYS A 15 1.75 -11.75 -7.01
CA LYS A 15 0.85 -10.66 -7.37
C LYS A 15 1.11 -9.42 -6.52
N THR A 16 1.26 -9.56 -5.21
CA THR A 16 1.57 -8.43 -4.31
C THR A 16 2.88 -7.76 -4.72
N ILE A 17 3.96 -8.53 -4.89
CA ILE A 17 5.27 -7.99 -5.29
C ILE A 17 5.16 -7.25 -6.61
N LEU A 18 4.53 -7.85 -7.62
CA LEU A 18 4.38 -7.24 -8.94
C LEU A 18 3.58 -5.93 -8.86
N CYS A 19 2.40 -5.94 -8.23
CA CYS A 19 1.54 -4.76 -8.15
C CYS A 19 2.23 -3.60 -7.39
N TYR A 20 2.81 -3.86 -6.22
CA TYR A 20 3.47 -2.81 -5.45
C TYR A 20 4.73 -2.29 -6.13
N THR A 21 5.51 -3.15 -6.78
CA THR A 21 6.69 -2.72 -7.57
C THR A 21 6.26 -1.80 -8.72
N LEU A 22 5.23 -2.19 -9.48
CA LEU A 22 4.70 -1.35 -10.56
C LEU A 22 4.19 0.00 -10.05
N LEU A 23 3.47 0.02 -8.92
CA LEU A 23 3.00 1.26 -8.29
C LEU A 23 4.17 2.13 -7.84
N THR A 24 5.19 1.55 -7.19
CA THR A 24 6.38 2.30 -6.78
C THR A 24 7.11 2.89 -7.98
N VAL A 25 7.34 2.12 -9.05
CA VAL A 25 7.99 2.63 -10.26
C VAL A 25 7.14 3.72 -10.92
N PHE A 26 5.83 3.54 -10.99
CA PHE A 26 4.90 4.55 -11.52
C PHE A 26 5.00 5.87 -10.74
N PHE A 27 4.90 5.83 -9.41
CA PHE A 27 5.00 7.04 -8.59
C PHE A 27 6.40 7.65 -8.57
N PHE A 28 7.44 6.84 -8.70
CA PHE A 28 8.82 7.32 -8.83
C PHE A 28 9.01 8.07 -10.15
N ALA A 29 8.58 7.49 -11.28
CA ALA A 29 8.64 8.17 -12.57
C ALA A 29 7.76 9.43 -12.56
N GLY A 30 6.54 9.32 -12.02
CA GLY A 30 5.60 10.42 -11.89
C GLY A 30 6.16 11.57 -11.07
N SER A 31 6.83 11.30 -9.94
CA SER A 31 7.43 12.36 -9.13
C SER A 31 8.52 13.14 -9.90
N ARG A 32 9.39 12.44 -10.63
CA ARG A 32 10.43 13.08 -11.45
C ARG A 32 9.86 13.93 -12.58
N ILE A 33 8.84 13.43 -13.26
CA ILE A 33 8.16 14.17 -14.33
C ILE A 33 7.51 15.43 -13.76
N TYR A 34 6.70 15.29 -12.70
CA TYR A 34 5.98 16.42 -12.13
C TYR A 34 6.90 17.49 -11.55
N GLU A 35 7.97 17.11 -10.85
CA GLU A 35 8.95 18.07 -10.34
C GLU A 35 9.67 18.84 -11.46
N HIS A 36 10.04 18.14 -12.55
CA HIS A 36 10.68 18.78 -13.70
C HIS A 36 9.80 19.87 -14.33
N PHE A 37 8.48 19.66 -14.35
CA PHE A 37 7.50 20.61 -14.88
C PHE A 37 6.98 21.62 -13.85
N SER A 38 7.49 21.62 -12.61
CA SER A 38 6.93 22.43 -11.53
C SER A 38 7.47 23.87 -11.45
N PHE A 39 8.12 24.37 -12.51
CA PHE A 39 8.61 25.75 -12.63
C PHE A 39 9.45 26.25 -11.43
N GLY A 40 10.20 25.36 -10.78
CA GLY A 40 11.06 25.68 -9.63
C GLY A 40 10.43 25.40 -8.26
N GLU A 41 9.14 25.12 -8.19
CA GLU A 41 8.48 24.66 -6.96
C GLU A 41 8.85 23.21 -6.65
N THR A 42 9.05 22.91 -5.37
CA THR A 42 9.43 21.55 -4.92
C THR A 42 8.49 21.08 -3.83
N SER A 43 8.28 19.76 -3.76
CA SER A 43 7.44 19.15 -2.75
C SER A 43 8.02 17.85 -2.26
N ALA A 44 8.40 17.80 -0.99
CA ALA A 44 8.89 16.58 -0.36
C ALA A 44 7.88 15.41 -0.47
N PHE A 45 6.58 15.72 -0.39
CA PHE A 45 5.52 14.72 -0.53
C PHE A 45 5.46 14.12 -1.94
N MET A 46 5.69 14.93 -2.97
CA MET A 46 5.77 14.43 -4.34
C MET A 46 7.08 13.66 -4.55
N HIS A 47 8.20 14.22 -4.10
CA HIS A 47 9.53 13.62 -4.25
C HIS A 47 9.59 12.19 -3.71
N TYR A 48 9.07 12.00 -2.50
CA TYR A 48 9.11 10.75 -1.76
C TYR A 48 7.84 9.92 -1.89
N LEU A 49 6.91 10.29 -2.78
CA LEU A 49 5.61 9.63 -2.94
C LEU A 49 5.72 8.12 -3.14
N PHE A 50 6.73 7.69 -3.90
CA PHE A 50 6.99 6.28 -4.21
C PHE A 50 7.36 5.43 -2.98
N LEU A 51 7.82 6.05 -1.88
CA LEU A 51 8.18 5.33 -0.64
C LEU A 51 6.97 4.71 0.04
N ILE A 52 5.79 5.32 -0.07
CA ILE A 52 4.56 4.82 0.56
C ILE A 52 4.18 3.44 0.03
N PRO A 53 3.99 3.23 -1.30
CA PRO A 53 3.74 1.90 -1.83
C PRO A 53 4.95 0.96 -1.66
N LEU A 54 6.20 1.47 -1.67
CA LEU A 54 7.38 0.62 -1.47
C LEU A 54 7.40 0.00 -0.07
N ILE A 55 7.26 0.84 0.97
CA ILE A 55 7.23 0.41 2.37
C ILE A 55 5.98 -0.44 2.63
N GLY A 56 4.81 0.03 2.18
CA GLY A 56 3.55 -0.69 2.34
C GLY A 56 3.56 -2.07 1.69
N GLY A 57 4.13 -2.19 0.48
CA GLY A 57 4.29 -3.46 -0.22
C GLY A 57 5.30 -4.39 0.44
N THR A 58 6.46 -3.86 0.84
CA THR A 58 7.51 -4.63 1.52
C THR A 58 7.01 -5.22 2.85
N LEU A 59 6.34 -4.40 3.65
CA LEU A 59 5.72 -4.84 4.90
C LEU A 59 4.61 -5.88 4.67
N LEU A 60 3.78 -5.72 3.63
CA LEU A 60 2.75 -6.72 3.30
C LEU A 60 3.35 -8.06 2.87
N VAL A 61 4.45 -8.04 2.12
CA VAL A 61 5.18 -9.25 1.74
C VAL A 61 5.75 -9.92 2.98
N ALA A 62 6.39 -9.16 3.89
CA ALA A 62 6.87 -9.67 5.16
C ALA A 62 5.74 -10.30 5.98
N LEU A 63 4.59 -9.62 6.12
CA LEU A 63 3.41 -10.16 6.81
C LEU A 63 2.91 -11.47 6.18
N GLN A 64 2.90 -11.58 4.84
CA GLN A 64 2.52 -12.81 4.15
C GLN A 64 3.51 -13.97 4.33
N LEU A 65 4.78 -13.68 4.63
CA LEU A 65 5.81 -14.68 4.91
C LEU A 65 5.77 -15.15 6.36
N PHE A 66 5.59 -14.24 7.32
CA PHE A 66 5.54 -14.58 8.75
C PHE A 66 4.17 -15.11 9.20
N VAL A 67 3.08 -14.61 8.61
CA VAL A 67 1.71 -14.99 8.98
C VAL A 67 1.08 -15.82 7.87
N LYS A 68 0.99 -17.13 8.10
CA LYS A 68 0.26 -18.04 7.20
C LYS A 68 -1.24 -17.74 7.27
N GLY A 69 -1.90 -17.74 6.11
CA GLY A 69 -3.36 -17.66 6.05
C GLY A 69 -3.98 -16.27 6.21
N LEU A 70 -3.30 -15.19 5.79
CA LEU A 70 -3.92 -13.85 5.77
C LEU A 70 -5.30 -13.85 5.09
N SER A 71 -6.28 -13.31 5.82
CA SER A 71 -7.67 -13.19 5.35
C SER A 71 -7.79 -12.18 4.22
N ARG A 72 -8.85 -12.31 3.39
CA ARG A 72 -9.16 -11.32 2.35
C ARG A 72 -9.43 -9.93 2.94
N LEU A 73 -10.05 -9.88 4.13
CA LEU A 73 -10.34 -8.63 4.83
C LEU A 73 -9.03 -7.92 5.20
N SER A 74 -8.08 -8.62 5.82
CA SER A 74 -6.79 -8.05 6.23
C SER A 74 -6.02 -7.49 5.05
N LEU A 75 -6.01 -8.21 3.93
CA LEU A 75 -5.34 -7.77 2.69
C LEU A 75 -6.01 -6.54 2.09
N ASN A 76 -7.35 -6.51 2.05
CA ASN A 76 -8.09 -5.38 1.51
C ASN A 76 -7.92 -4.13 2.38
N LEU A 77 -8.02 -4.27 3.70
CA LEU A 77 -7.77 -3.17 4.65
C LEU A 77 -6.34 -2.64 4.50
N TRP A 78 -5.35 -3.52 4.37
CA TRP A 78 -3.97 -3.11 4.14
C TRP A 78 -3.82 -2.32 2.84
N ASN A 79 -4.31 -2.88 1.72
CA ASN A 79 -4.23 -2.23 0.41
C ASN A 79 -4.96 -0.88 0.41
N SER A 80 -6.15 -0.81 1.02
CA SER A 80 -6.90 0.44 1.18
C SER A 80 -6.14 1.45 2.03
N GLY A 81 -5.53 1.04 3.14
CA GLY A 81 -4.73 1.93 3.99
C GLY A 81 -3.56 2.53 3.22
N VAL A 82 -2.76 1.71 2.53
CA VAL A 82 -1.64 2.20 1.71
C VAL A 82 -2.12 3.08 0.57
N ALA A 83 -3.23 2.73 -0.10
CA ALA A 83 -3.80 3.55 -1.16
C ALA A 83 -4.25 4.92 -0.66
N THR A 84 -4.94 4.99 0.49
CA THR A 84 -5.38 6.25 1.09
C THR A 84 -4.20 7.13 1.51
N LEU A 85 -3.16 6.55 2.13
CA LEU A 85 -1.95 7.29 2.49
C LEU A 85 -1.25 7.84 1.24
N THR A 86 -1.15 7.03 0.18
CA THR A 86 -0.55 7.45 -1.09
C THR A 86 -1.37 8.58 -1.73
N ALA A 87 -2.70 8.49 -1.70
CA ALA A 87 -3.59 9.54 -2.21
C ALA A 87 -3.43 10.86 -1.43
N GLY A 88 -3.33 10.80 -0.10
CA GLY A 88 -3.11 11.98 0.74
C GLY A 88 -1.78 12.68 0.44
N ALA A 89 -0.70 11.89 0.34
CA ALA A 89 0.61 12.42 -0.01
C ALA A 89 0.66 12.96 -1.44
N LEU A 90 0.00 12.30 -2.40
CA LEU A 90 -0.12 12.80 -3.77
C LEU A 90 -0.88 14.12 -3.82
N TYR A 91 -2.02 14.23 -3.13
CA TYR A 91 -2.80 15.45 -3.04
C TYR A 91 -1.96 16.60 -2.45
N ARG A 92 -1.29 16.36 -1.33
CA ARG A 92 -0.37 17.32 -0.71
C ARG A 92 0.77 17.70 -1.66
N GLY A 93 1.32 16.72 -2.36
CA GLY A 93 2.33 16.84 -3.39
C GLY A 93 1.93 17.87 -4.45
N ILE A 94 0.79 17.65 -5.09
CA ILE A 94 0.24 18.50 -6.16
C ILE A 94 -0.02 19.92 -5.66
N VAL A 95 -0.61 20.08 -4.48
CA VAL A 95 -0.90 21.42 -3.93
C VAL A 95 0.38 22.21 -3.68
N ASN A 96 1.39 21.57 -3.08
CA ASN A 96 2.69 22.21 -2.83
C ASN A 96 3.40 22.60 -4.12
N LEU A 97 3.38 21.75 -5.15
CA LEU A 97 3.94 22.07 -6.48
C LEU A 97 3.22 23.24 -7.16
N SER A 98 1.99 23.57 -6.75
CA SER A 98 1.28 24.76 -7.22
C SER A 98 1.67 26.06 -6.48
N GLY A 99 2.68 26.01 -5.59
CA GLY A 99 3.10 27.14 -4.76
C GLY A 99 2.16 27.42 -3.57
N ARG A 100 1.34 26.45 -3.17
CA ARG A 100 0.35 26.61 -2.08
C ARG A 100 0.59 25.62 -0.95
N SER A 101 0.08 25.95 0.24
CA SER A 101 0.00 25.03 1.38
C SER A 101 -1.44 24.62 1.66
N THR A 102 -1.64 23.39 2.13
CA THR A 102 -2.94 22.86 2.57
C THR A 102 -2.79 22.05 3.86
N THR A 103 -3.88 21.85 4.59
CA THR A 103 -3.98 20.87 5.69
C THR A 103 -5.07 19.84 5.40
N MET A 104 -5.70 19.90 4.22
CA MET A 104 -6.78 19.01 3.80
C MET A 104 -6.28 17.58 3.47
N ASP A 105 -4.97 17.34 3.56
CA ASP A 105 -4.33 16.01 3.52
C ASP A 105 -4.49 15.23 4.83
N GLN A 106 -4.71 15.89 5.96
CA GLN A 106 -4.83 15.25 7.28
C GLN A 106 -5.87 14.11 7.35
N PRO A 107 -7.10 14.24 6.79
CA PRO A 107 -8.09 13.17 6.81
C PRO A 107 -7.61 11.89 6.12
N TYR A 108 -6.81 12.00 5.06
CA TYR A 108 -6.25 10.84 4.36
C TYR A 108 -5.30 10.06 5.28
N TYR A 109 -4.49 10.76 6.06
CA TYR A 109 -3.59 10.10 7.01
C TYR A 109 -4.35 9.43 8.15
N TYR A 110 -5.34 10.11 8.74
CA TYR A 110 -6.16 9.49 9.79
C TYR A 110 -6.87 8.23 9.31
N VAL A 111 -7.53 8.28 8.15
CA VAL A 111 -8.24 7.13 7.58
C VAL A 111 -7.27 6.04 7.11
N GLY A 112 -6.15 6.42 6.49
CA GLY A 112 -5.12 5.49 6.04
C GLY A 112 -4.52 4.70 7.20
N PHE A 113 -4.12 5.37 8.28
CA PHE A 113 -3.62 4.71 9.48
C PHE A 113 -4.70 3.89 10.18
N ALA A 114 -5.96 4.36 10.21
CA ALA A 114 -7.07 3.57 10.75
C ALA A 114 -7.26 2.25 9.97
N PHE A 115 -7.18 2.27 8.64
CA PHE A 115 -7.21 1.03 7.84
C PHE A 115 -6.02 0.11 8.10
N LEU A 116 -4.81 0.64 8.24
CA LEU A 116 -3.64 -0.17 8.59
C LEU A 116 -3.79 -0.79 9.99
N ALA A 117 -4.27 -0.03 10.96
CA ALA A 117 -4.55 -0.54 12.31
C ALA A 117 -5.60 -1.65 12.28
N LEU A 118 -6.73 -1.43 11.58
CA LEU A 118 -7.76 -2.45 11.40
C LEU A 118 -7.23 -3.68 10.64
N ALA A 119 -6.35 -3.50 9.66
CA ALA A 119 -5.70 -4.60 8.97
C ALA A 119 -4.91 -5.46 9.96
N LEU A 120 -4.10 -4.84 10.82
CA LEU A 120 -3.34 -5.54 11.86
C LEU A 120 -4.24 -6.20 12.90
N ILE A 121 -5.28 -5.53 13.39
CA ILE A 121 -6.26 -6.09 14.33
C ILE A 121 -6.93 -7.33 13.71
N SER A 122 -7.35 -7.24 12.44
CA SER A 122 -8.01 -8.35 11.75
C SER A 122 -7.13 -9.61 11.61
N LEU A 123 -5.80 -9.49 11.71
CA LEU A 123 -4.89 -10.64 11.73
C LEU A 123 -5.12 -11.55 12.93
N PHE A 124 -5.55 -11.00 14.07
CA PHE A 124 -5.78 -11.76 15.28
C PHE A 124 -7.18 -12.39 15.30
N PHE A 125 -8.19 -11.66 14.84
CA PHE A 125 -9.60 -12.11 14.90
C PHE A 125 -9.99 -13.07 13.79
N VAL A 126 -9.49 -12.87 12.56
CA VAL A 126 -9.94 -13.67 11.39
C VAL A 126 -9.11 -14.95 11.22
N ARG A 127 -8.07 -15.15 12.05
CA ARG A 127 -7.19 -16.34 12.00
C ARG A 127 -7.84 -17.60 12.59
N SER A 128 -8.94 -17.49 13.34
CA SER A 128 -9.46 -18.59 14.16
C SER A 128 -10.34 -19.63 13.45
N ILE A 129 -10.79 -19.44 12.20
CA ILE A 129 -11.92 -20.25 11.66
C ILE A 129 -11.51 -21.37 10.68
N TRP A 130 -10.21 -21.70 10.57
CA TRP A 130 -9.76 -22.74 9.61
C TRP A 130 -8.84 -23.82 10.18
N VAL A 131 -8.53 -23.79 11.48
CA VAL A 131 -7.67 -24.81 12.10
C VAL A 131 -8.47 -25.96 12.76
N GLU A 132 -9.74 -25.76 13.11
CA GLU A 132 -10.51 -26.79 13.83
C GLU A 132 -11.13 -27.90 12.97
N LYS A 133 -10.97 -27.91 11.64
CA LYS A 133 -11.58 -28.95 10.78
C LYS A 133 -10.68 -30.15 10.45
N ILE A 134 -9.51 -30.29 11.09
CA ILE A 134 -8.58 -31.39 10.80
C ILE A 134 -7.98 -31.98 12.09
N THR A 135 -8.77 -32.11 13.14
CA THR A 135 -8.49 -33.06 14.24
C THR A 135 -9.73 -33.93 14.42
#